data_AF-A0A1N7AG34-F1
#
_entry.id   AF-A0A1N7AG34-F1
#
_cell.length_a   1.000
_cell.length_b   1.000
_cell.length_c   1.000
_cell.angle_alpha   90.00
_cell.angle_beta   90.00
_cell.angle_gamma   90.00
#
_symmetry.space_group_name_H-M   'P 1'
#
loop_
_entity.id
_entity.type
_entity.pdbx_description
1 polymer ?
#
loop_
_entity_poly.entity_id
_entity_poly.type
_entity_poly.pdbx_seq_one_letter_code
_entity_poly.pdbx_strand_id
1 'polypeptide(L)'
;MKKLIITSSLVLLSLFGTATATSAASTTYKVKSGDTLYKIASVHKVSVKDIQSWNNLKSATIRPNQVLKVAKPQAAKTSAKPAAKAPAPAAKKEFTVTATAYTGSCKGCSGITATGINLKKNPNLKVISVDPKVIKLGSKVWVEGYGTAIAGDKGSAIRGNKIDVFIPNQKEALKWGRKTVKVRIL
;
A
#
# COMPACT_ATOMS: atom_id res chain seq x y z
N MET A 1 -15.40 77.02 -2.67
CA MET A 1 -16.71 76.89 -3.34
C MET A 1 -16.90 75.44 -3.79
N LYS A 2 -18.05 74.85 -3.46
CA LYS A 2 -18.70 73.67 -4.10
C LYS A 2 -17.95 72.33 -3.92
N LYS A 3 -18.29 71.50 -2.92
CA LYS A 3 -19.45 70.57 -2.77
C LYS A 3 -19.23 69.21 -3.46
N LEU A 4 -19.83 68.18 -2.83
CA LEU A 4 -20.26 66.86 -3.32
C LEU A 4 -19.25 65.69 -3.31
N ILE A 5 -19.57 64.43 -2.95
CA ILE A 5 -20.58 63.72 -2.12
C ILE A 5 -20.22 62.22 -2.26
N ILE A 6 -20.24 61.49 -1.13
CA ILE A 6 -20.77 60.12 -0.89
C ILE A 6 -20.43 58.97 -1.88
N THR A 7 -19.90 57.87 -1.33
CA THR A 7 -20.45 56.49 -1.43
C THR A 7 -19.59 55.56 -0.56
N SER A 8 -20.03 55.24 0.67
CA SER A 8 -20.67 53.97 1.03
C SER A 8 -20.03 52.74 0.37
N SER A 9 -19.11 52.10 1.09
CA SER A 9 -18.76 50.70 0.86
C SER A 9 -18.80 49.97 2.19
N LEU A 10 -19.86 49.19 2.31
CA LEU A 10 -20.20 48.28 3.40
C LEU A 10 -19.08 47.24 3.55
N VAL A 11 -18.19 47.41 4.53
CA VAL A 11 -17.23 46.36 4.90
C VAL A 11 -17.98 45.32 5.72
N LEU A 12 -18.44 44.26 5.03
CA LEU A 12 -19.05 43.10 5.65
C LEU A 12 -17.97 42.35 6.44
N LEU A 13 -17.93 42.56 7.76
CA LEU A 13 -17.09 41.84 8.70
C LEU A 13 -17.58 40.38 8.77
N SER A 14 -17.06 39.53 7.89
CA SER A 14 -17.32 38.10 7.94
C SER A 14 -16.54 37.49 9.09
N LEU A 15 -17.25 37.24 10.20
CA LEU A 15 -16.84 36.35 11.27
C LEU A 15 -16.76 34.91 10.73
N PHE A 16 -15.67 34.57 10.06
CA PHE A 16 -15.32 33.18 9.82
C PHE A 16 -14.83 32.59 11.15
N GLY A 17 -15.77 31.99 11.89
CA GLY A 17 -15.44 31.04 12.95
C GLY A 17 -14.64 29.90 12.35
N THR A 18 -13.32 29.91 12.55
CA THR A 18 -12.46 28.80 12.20
C THR A 18 -12.72 27.67 13.17
N ALA A 19 -13.67 26.79 12.82
CA ALA A 19 -13.73 25.46 13.41
C ALA A 19 -12.43 24.74 13.02
N THR A 20 -11.48 24.70 13.96
CA THR A 20 -10.28 23.87 13.83
C THR A 20 -10.73 22.42 13.81
N ALA A 21 -10.95 21.88 12.62
CA ALA A 21 -11.05 20.44 12.42
C ALA A 21 -9.69 19.85 12.77
N THR A 22 -9.53 19.43 14.03
CA THR A 22 -8.35 18.69 14.46
C THR A 22 -8.37 17.38 13.67
N SER A 23 -7.53 17.33 12.63
CA SER A 23 -7.40 16.13 11.80
C SER A 23 -6.59 15.14 12.61
N ALA A 24 -7.29 14.23 13.31
CA ALA A 24 -6.66 13.15 14.04
C ALA A 24 -6.01 12.20 13.02
N ALA A 25 -4.73 12.45 12.71
CA ALA A 25 -3.92 11.57 11.88
C ALA A 25 -3.84 10.19 12.54
N SER A 26 -4.00 9.13 11.74
CA SER A 26 -3.81 7.75 12.20
C SER A 26 -2.39 7.58 12.73
N THR A 27 -2.25 7.61 14.05
CA THR A 27 -0.94 7.45 14.72
C THR A 27 -0.53 5.99 14.61
N THR A 28 0.70 5.75 14.15
CA THR A 28 1.30 4.41 14.12
C THR A 28 2.49 4.35 15.09
N TYR A 29 2.75 3.18 15.64
CA TYR A 29 3.82 2.94 16.60
C TYR A 29 4.68 1.77 16.15
N LYS A 30 6.00 1.94 16.16
CA LYS A 30 6.96 0.88 15.87
C LYS A 30 7.39 0.21 17.18
N VAL A 31 7.03 -1.07 17.34
CA VAL A 31 7.30 -1.90 18.51
C VAL A 31 8.81 -1.99 18.76
N LYS A 32 9.24 -1.69 19.98
CA LYS A 32 10.62 -1.81 20.45
C LYS A 32 10.81 -3.12 21.22
N SER A 33 12.06 -3.52 21.43
CA SER A 33 12.36 -4.68 22.29
C SER A 33 11.85 -4.41 23.72
N GLY A 34 11.10 -5.36 24.30
CA GLY A 34 10.51 -5.22 25.64
C GLY A 34 9.13 -4.56 25.69
N ASP A 35 8.58 -4.14 24.54
CA ASP A 35 7.22 -3.62 24.46
C ASP A 35 6.18 -4.74 24.55
N THR A 36 5.06 -4.41 25.20
CA THR A 36 3.86 -5.25 25.20
C THR A 36 2.69 -4.45 24.63
N LEU A 37 1.70 -5.16 24.08
CA LEU A 37 0.51 -4.51 23.52
C LEU A 37 -0.23 -3.67 24.57
N TYR A 38 -0.17 -4.09 25.83
CA TYR A 38 -0.70 -3.36 26.98
C TYR A 38 0.03 -2.03 27.20
N LYS A 39 1.37 -2.03 27.29
CA LYS A 39 2.15 -0.79 27.47
C LYS A 39 1.91 0.22 26.35
N ILE A 40 1.85 -0.25 25.11
CA ILE A 40 1.58 0.58 23.94
C ILE A 40 0.15 1.15 24.02
N ALA A 41 -0.84 0.34 24.35
CA ALA A 41 -2.23 0.77 24.52
C ALA A 41 -2.35 1.88 25.57
N SER A 42 -1.72 1.72 26.73
CA SER A 42 -1.70 2.72 27.80
C SER A 42 -1.06 4.05 27.37
N VAL A 43 0.09 4.00 26.69
CA VAL A 43 0.78 5.20 26.18
C VAL A 43 -0.09 5.96 25.19
N HIS A 44 -0.80 5.25 24.33
CA HIS A 44 -1.66 5.84 23.30
C HIS A 44 -3.10 6.08 23.76
N LYS A 45 -3.41 5.82 25.04
CA LYS A 45 -4.74 6.00 25.65
C LYS A 45 -5.86 5.29 24.87
N VAL A 46 -5.59 4.07 24.39
CA VAL A 46 -6.54 3.21 23.67
C VAL A 46 -6.58 1.82 24.32
N SER A 47 -7.56 0.98 23.97
CA SER A 47 -7.59 -0.39 24.49
C SER A 47 -6.71 -1.34 23.68
N VAL A 48 -6.26 -2.43 24.32
CA VAL A 48 -5.54 -3.53 23.63
C VAL A 48 -6.40 -4.10 22.51
N LYS A 49 -7.70 -4.28 22.75
CA LYS A 49 -8.66 -4.82 21.78
C LYS A 49 -8.80 -3.91 20.56
N ASP A 50 -8.76 -2.60 20.76
CA ASP A 50 -8.78 -1.63 19.66
C ASP A 50 -7.54 -1.75 18.79
N ILE A 51 -6.34 -1.77 19.39
CA ILE A 51 -5.10 -1.97 18.63
C ILE A 51 -5.13 -3.31 17.90
N GLN A 52 -5.62 -4.39 18.53
CA GLN A 52 -5.77 -5.68 17.86
C GLN A 52 -6.69 -5.60 16.65
N SER A 53 -7.86 -4.97 16.79
CA SER A 53 -8.84 -4.81 15.72
C SER A 53 -8.28 -4.01 14.54
N TRP A 54 -7.57 -2.90 14.81
CA TRP A 54 -7.03 -2.02 13.76
C TRP A 54 -5.89 -2.67 12.97
N ASN A 55 -5.22 -3.65 13.58
CA ASN A 55 -4.05 -4.34 13.03
C ASN A 55 -4.33 -5.80 12.67
N ASN A 56 -5.59 -6.26 12.77
CA ASN A 56 -6.00 -7.65 12.53
C ASN A 56 -5.18 -8.68 13.34
N LEU A 57 -4.84 -8.34 14.59
CA LEU A 57 -4.11 -9.25 15.48
C LEU A 57 -5.07 -10.23 16.14
N LYS A 58 -4.78 -11.52 16.04
CA LYS A 58 -5.56 -12.60 16.68
C LYS A 58 -5.17 -12.86 18.14
N SER A 59 -4.05 -12.29 18.60
CA SER A 59 -3.53 -12.44 19.95
C SER A 59 -2.78 -11.16 20.38
N ALA A 60 -2.38 -11.06 21.65
CA ALA A 60 -1.63 -9.91 22.16
C ALA A 60 -0.12 -9.98 21.82
N THR A 61 0.31 -11.02 21.12
CA THR A 61 1.71 -11.25 20.76
C THR A 61 2.15 -10.28 19.67
N ILE A 62 3.17 -9.49 19.98
CA ILE A 62 3.79 -8.54 19.06
C ILE A 62 5.30 -8.79 19.00
N ARG A 63 5.94 -8.40 17.89
CA ARG A 63 7.38 -8.59 17.68
C ARG A 63 8.09 -7.23 17.56
N PRO A 64 9.35 -7.11 18.01
CA PRO A 64 10.16 -5.93 17.75
C PRO A 64 10.17 -5.57 16.25
N ASN A 65 10.20 -4.28 15.96
CA ASN A 65 10.10 -3.67 14.62
C ASN A 65 8.74 -3.81 13.90
N GLN A 66 7.74 -4.46 14.51
CA GLN A 66 6.36 -4.45 13.99
C GLN A 66 5.77 -3.04 14.07
N VAL A 67 5.02 -2.60 13.05
CA VAL A 67 4.33 -1.31 13.07
C VAL A 67 2.85 -1.54 13.32
N LEU A 68 2.31 -0.88 14.35
CA LEU A 68 0.93 -0.98 14.79
C LEU A 68 0.20 0.34 14.56
N LYS A 69 -1.02 0.28 14.05
CA LYS A 69 -1.99 1.37 14.16
C LYS A 69 -2.44 1.49 15.62
N VAL A 70 -2.25 2.65 16.21
CA VAL A 70 -2.54 2.92 17.64
C VAL A 70 -3.56 4.04 17.81
N ALA A 71 -4.26 4.41 16.74
CA ALA A 71 -5.41 5.30 16.76
C ALA A 71 -6.53 4.76 15.87
N LYS A 72 -7.77 5.13 16.20
CA LYS A 72 -8.97 4.72 15.48
C LYS A 72 -8.85 5.09 14.00
N PRO A 73 -9.00 4.15 13.07
CA PRO A 73 -9.15 4.46 11.66
C PRO A 73 -10.43 5.26 11.50
N GLN A 74 -10.32 6.57 11.32
CA GLN A 74 -11.46 7.39 10.98
C GLN A 74 -11.83 7.08 9.53
N ALA A 75 -12.97 6.40 9.34
CA ALA A 75 -13.55 6.21 8.02
C ALA A 75 -13.82 7.60 7.45
N ALA A 76 -13.03 7.99 6.44
CA ALA A 76 -13.31 9.18 5.66
C ALA A 76 -14.66 8.97 4.99
N LYS A 77 -15.69 9.69 5.47
CA LYS A 77 -16.95 9.81 4.74
C LYS A 77 -16.63 10.55 3.43
N THR A 78 -16.67 9.81 2.34
CA THR A 78 -16.45 10.31 0.99
C THR A 78 -17.61 11.24 0.60
N SER A 79 -17.35 12.54 0.56
CA SER A 79 -18.13 13.50 -0.24
C SER A 79 -17.18 14.14 -1.23
N ALA A 80 -17.42 13.90 -2.52
CA ALA A 80 -16.55 14.30 -3.62
C ALA A 80 -16.65 15.81 -3.94
N LYS A 81 -15.54 16.56 -3.85
CA LYS A 81 -15.13 17.69 -4.73
C LYS A 81 -13.71 18.18 -4.37
N PRO A 82 -13.01 18.93 -5.24
CA PRO A 82 -11.74 18.58 -5.87
C PRO A 82 -10.48 18.85 -5.01
N ALA A 83 -9.48 17.98 -5.17
CA ALA A 83 -8.27 17.92 -4.36
C ALA A 83 -7.25 19.05 -4.67
N ALA A 84 -6.96 19.88 -3.66
CA ALA A 84 -5.72 20.65 -3.58
C ALA A 84 -4.66 19.85 -2.80
N LYS A 85 -3.47 19.75 -3.40
CA LYS A 85 -2.30 18.97 -2.97
C LYS A 85 -1.85 19.28 -1.53
N ALA A 86 -1.80 18.24 -0.69
CA ALA A 86 -0.84 18.14 0.41
C ALA A 86 0.38 17.30 -0.07
N PRO A 87 1.60 17.53 0.45
CA PRO A 87 2.83 17.00 -0.13
C PRO A 87 2.88 15.48 0.04
N ALA A 88 2.96 14.78 -1.09
CA ALA A 88 2.98 13.33 -1.17
C ALA A 88 4.19 12.77 -0.41
N PRO A 89 4.01 11.74 0.44
CA PRO A 89 5.10 10.83 0.77
C PRO A 89 5.66 10.32 -0.55
N ALA A 90 6.98 10.44 -0.78
CA ALA A 90 7.66 10.12 -2.05
C ALA A 90 6.92 9.02 -2.81
N ALA A 91 6.27 9.42 -3.91
CA ALA A 91 5.22 8.66 -4.56
C ALA A 91 5.74 7.29 -5.02
N LYS A 92 5.59 6.27 -4.16
CA LYS A 92 5.79 4.88 -4.52
C LYS A 92 4.80 4.61 -5.65
N LYS A 93 5.31 4.40 -6.87
CA LYS A 93 4.49 4.20 -8.07
C LYS A 93 3.59 2.98 -7.83
N GLU A 94 2.31 3.24 -7.58
CA GLU A 94 1.26 2.24 -7.42
C GLU A 94 0.32 2.33 -8.62
N PHE A 95 -0.01 1.19 -9.19
CA PHE A 95 -0.91 1.09 -10.33
C PHE A 95 -1.56 -0.29 -10.37
N THR A 96 -2.64 -0.38 -11.14
CA THR A 96 -3.42 -1.60 -11.29
C THR A 96 -2.94 -2.39 -12.50
N VAL A 97 -2.82 -3.70 -12.34
CA VAL A 97 -2.40 -4.63 -13.41
C VAL A 97 -3.33 -5.83 -13.48
N THR A 98 -3.37 -6.48 -14.64
CA THR A 98 -3.88 -7.86 -14.73
C THR A 98 -2.79 -8.84 -14.29
N ALA A 99 -3.07 -9.63 -13.26
CA ALA A 99 -2.18 -10.68 -12.78
C ALA A 99 -2.71 -12.06 -13.15
N THR A 100 -1.83 -12.90 -13.67
CA THR A 100 -1.98 -14.36 -13.78
C THR A 100 -0.97 -15.05 -12.87
N ALA A 101 -0.94 -16.39 -12.87
CA ALA A 101 0.13 -17.15 -12.24
C ALA A 101 0.73 -18.16 -13.21
N TYR A 102 2.02 -18.42 -13.05
CA TYR A 102 2.75 -19.47 -13.76
C TYR A 102 3.48 -20.39 -12.79
N THR A 103 3.80 -21.59 -13.28
CA THR A 103 4.65 -22.55 -12.59
C THR A 103 6.00 -22.64 -13.30
N GLY A 104 7.07 -22.90 -12.55
CA GLY A 104 8.44 -23.06 -13.08
C GLY A 104 8.77 -24.49 -13.51
N SER A 105 7.79 -25.39 -13.46
CA SER A 105 7.95 -26.86 -13.55
C SER A 105 7.31 -27.47 -14.80
N CYS A 106 7.14 -26.70 -15.88
CA CYS A 106 6.69 -27.24 -17.17
C CYS A 106 7.76 -28.11 -17.86
N LYS A 107 7.33 -29.08 -18.67
CA LYS A 107 8.22 -29.96 -19.46
C LYS A 107 9.07 -29.10 -20.39
N GLY A 108 10.41 -29.16 -20.24
CA GLY A 108 11.36 -28.35 -21.01
C GLY A 108 11.67 -26.97 -20.41
N CYS A 109 11.01 -26.57 -19.32
CA CYS A 109 11.29 -25.29 -18.67
C CYS A 109 12.54 -25.40 -17.79
N SER A 110 13.54 -24.56 -18.06
CA SER A 110 14.77 -24.48 -17.25
C SER A 110 14.47 -24.09 -15.80
N GLY A 111 13.41 -23.29 -15.59
CA GLY A 111 13.09 -22.68 -14.30
C GLY A 111 14.04 -21.54 -13.94
N ILE A 112 14.82 -21.05 -14.90
CA ILE A 112 15.71 -19.91 -14.76
C ILE A 112 15.02 -18.68 -15.33
N THR A 113 14.89 -17.63 -14.52
CA THR A 113 14.27 -16.36 -14.94
C THR A 113 15.22 -15.49 -15.76
N ALA A 114 14.69 -14.43 -16.37
CA ALA A 114 15.49 -13.46 -17.11
C ALA A 114 16.63 -12.79 -16.30
N THR A 115 16.48 -12.66 -14.98
CA THR A 115 17.54 -12.16 -14.09
C THR A 115 18.45 -13.27 -13.53
N GLY A 116 18.32 -14.51 -14.01
CA GLY A 116 19.14 -15.65 -13.60
C GLY A 116 18.68 -16.35 -12.32
N ILE A 117 17.48 -16.06 -11.80
CA ILE A 117 16.98 -16.70 -10.58
C ILE A 117 16.54 -18.13 -10.91
N ASN A 118 17.06 -19.11 -10.18
CA ASN A 118 16.61 -20.50 -10.28
C ASN A 118 15.40 -20.75 -9.37
N LEU A 119 14.21 -20.81 -9.96
CA LEU A 119 12.93 -21.00 -9.26
C LEU A 119 12.77 -22.41 -8.68
N LYS A 120 13.42 -23.42 -9.29
CA LYS A 120 13.38 -24.82 -8.79
C LYS A 120 14.20 -24.98 -7.51
N LYS A 121 15.33 -24.26 -7.41
CA LYS A 121 16.14 -24.20 -6.18
C LYS A 121 15.54 -23.27 -5.12
N ASN A 122 14.70 -22.32 -5.54
CA ASN A 122 14.11 -21.30 -4.66
C ASN A 122 12.57 -21.26 -4.78
N PRO A 123 11.85 -22.36 -4.49
CA PRO A 123 10.41 -22.45 -4.71
C PRO A 123 9.60 -21.47 -3.84
N ASN A 124 10.15 -21.06 -2.69
CA ASN A 124 9.53 -20.11 -1.77
C ASN A 124 9.79 -18.64 -2.12
N LEU A 125 10.68 -18.37 -3.08
CA LEU A 125 10.98 -17.01 -3.49
C LEU A 125 9.85 -16.45 -4.34
N LYS A 126 9.36 -15.27 -3.94
CA LYS A 126 8.32 -14.57 -4.69
C LYS A 126 8.92 -13.82 -5.86
N VAL A 127 8.69 -14.32 -7.06
CA VAL A 127 9.16 -13.72 -8.31
C VAL A 127 7.97 -13.45 -9.21
N ILE A 128 8.00 -12.33 -9.92
CA ILE A 128 7.00 -12.00 -10.94
C ILE A 128 7.67 -11.78 -12.29
N SER A 129 6.96 -12.16 -13.35
CA SER A 129 7.27 -11.77 -14.72
C SER A 129 6.57 -10.44 -15.02
N VAL A 130 7.27 -9.51 -15.67
CA VAL A 130 6.78 -8.14 -15.94
C VAL A 130 7.15 -7.67 -17.35
N ASP A 131 6.54 -6.56 -17.79
CA ASP A 131 7.10 -5.75 -18.87
C ASP A 131 8.21 -4.84 -18.33
N PRO A 132 9.49 -5.00 -18.76
CA PRO A 132 10.60 -4.16 -18.30
C PRO A 132 10.44 -2.66 -18.57
N LYS A 133 9.59 -2.26 -19.52
CA LYS A 133 9.27 -0.86 -19.80
C LYS A 133 8.39 -0.24 -18.71
N VAL A 134 7.60 -1.06 -18.01
CA VAL A 134 6.68 -0.64 -16.95
C VAL A 134 7.30 -0.86 -15.56
N ILE A 135 7.85 -2.05 -15.32
CA ILE A 135 8.56 -2.40 -14.09
C ILE A 135 9.94 -2.93 -14.48
N LYS A 136 11.01 -2.20 -14.10
CA LYS A 136 12.38 -2.62 -14.41
C LYS A 136 12.68 -3.97 -13.76
N LEU A 137 13.37 -4.85 -14.48
CA LEU A 137 13.86 -6.12 -13.92
C LEU A 137 14.78 -5.85 -12.71
N GLY A 138 14.70 -6.74 -11.71
CA GLY A 138 15.39 -6.62 -10.43
C GLY A 138 14.68 -5.73 -9.39
N SER A 139 13.64 -4.97 -9.79
CA SER A 139 12.88 -4.15 -8.84
C SER A 139 12.21 -5.01 -7.77
N LYS A 140 12.20 -4.51 -6.53
CA LYS A 140 11.29 -5.02 -5.50
C LYS A 140 9.93 -4.39 -5.67
N VAL A 141 8.89 -5.21 -5.62
CA VAL A 141 7.51 -4.76 -5.72
C VAL A 141 6.67 -5.41 -4.63
N TRP A 142 5.57 -4.76 -4.27
CA TRP A 142 4.49 -5.39 -3.51
C TRP A 142 3.32 -5.64 -4.45
N VAL A 143 2.77 -6.85 -4.41
CA VAL A 143 1.61 -7.27 -5.21
C VAL A 143 0.47 -7.61 -4.25
N GLU A 144 -0.68 -6.99 -4.44
CA GLU A 144 -1.88 -7.25 -3.63
C GLU A 144 -2.25 -8.75 -3.64
N GLY A 145 -2.50 -9.31 -2.45
CA GLY A 145 -2.82 -10.73 -2.27
C GLY A 145 -1.65 -11.70 -2.48
N TYR A 146 -0.49 -11.25 -2.98
CA TYR A 146 0.69 -12.09 -3.16
C TYR A 146 1.86 -11.68 -2.25
N GLY A 147 2.00 -10.40 -1.93
CA GLY A 147 3.04 -9.87 -1.04
C GLY A 147 4.25 -9.28 -1.79
N THR A 148 5.37 -9.13 -1.09
CA THR A 148 6.59 -8.58 -1.67
C THR A 148 7.25 -9.60 -2.59
N ALA A 149 7.64 -9.17 -3.78
CA ALA A 149 8.22 -10.00 -4.83
C ALA A 149 9.34 -9.26 -5.56
N ILE A 150 10.12 -10.02 -6.32
CA ILE A 150 11.16 -9.52 -7.21
C ILE A 150 10.60 -9.54 -8.64
N ALA A 151 10.73 -8.44 -9.37
CA ALA A 151 10.53 -8.41 -10.82
C ALA A 151 11.70 -9.14 -11.52
N GLY A 152 11.74 -10.46 -11.39
CA GLY A 152 12.89 -11.28 -11.77
C GLY A 152 12.80 -11.86 -13.18
N ASP A 153 11.67 -11.69 -13.86
CA ASP A 153 11.43 -12.37 -15.12
C ASP A 153 10.69 -11.51 -16.16
N LYS A 154 10.75 -11.93 -17.42
CA LYS A 154 10.01 -11.33 -18.54
C LYS A 154 9.40 -12.42 -19.41
N GLY A 155 8.15 -12.22 -19.83
CA GLY A 155 7.47 -13.11 -20.76
C GLY A 155 7.03 -12.37 -22.01
N SER A 156 7.02 -13.03 -23.16
CA SER A 156 6.56 -12.43 -24.42
C SER A 156 5.12 -11.91 -24.32
N ALA A 157 4.26 -12.64 -23.59
CA ALA A 157 2.85 -12.32 -23.34
C ALA A 157 2.60 -11.35 -22.16
N ILE A 158 3.66 -10.95 -21.43
CA ILE A 158 3.58 -10.06 -20.27
C ILE A 158 4.04 -8.66 -20.70
N ARG A 159 3.10 -7.88 -21.24
CA ARG A 159 3.32 -6.54 -21.82
C ARG A 159 2.40 -5.52 -21.18
N GLY A 160 2.87 -4.29 -21.04
CA GLY A 160 2.12 -3.20 -20.41
C GLY A 160 1.79 -3.48 -18.95
N ASN A 161 0.56 -3.15 -18.54
CA ASN A 161 0.06 -3.32 -17.17
C ASN A 161 -0.40 -4.76 -16.90
N LYS A 162 0.47 -5.73 -17.19
CA LYS A 162 0.25 -7.15 -16.95
C LYS A 162 1.43 -7.72 -16.18
N ILE A 163 1.15 -8.63 -15.26
CA ILE A 163 2.16 -9.39 -14.54
C ILE A 163 1.79 -10.88 -14.51
N ASP A 164 2.78 -11.73 -14.26
CA ASP A 164 2.57 -13.14 -13.97
C ASP A 164 3.29 -13.49 -12.67
N VAL A 165 2.60 -14.04 -11.67
CA VAL A 165 3.21 -14.39 -10.39
C VAL A 165 3.70 -15.83 -10.40
N PHE A 166 4.91 -16.06 -9.91
CA PHE A 166 5.42 -17.41 -9.75
C PHE A 166 4.72 -18.10 -8.58
N ILE A 167 4.13 -19.26 -8.85
CA ILE A 167 3.61 -20.16 -7.82
C ILE A 167 4.16 -21.56 -8.13
N PRO A 168 4.93 -22.18 -7.21
CA PRO A 168 5.59 -23.46 -7.49
C PRO A 168 4.60 -24.62 -7.66
N ASN A 169 3.45 -24.55 -6.97
CA ASN A 169 2.43 -25.59 -7.00
C ASN A 169 1.34 -25.27 -8.03
N GLN A 170 1.10 -26.19 -8.97
CA GLN A 170 0.10 -26.00 -10.03
C GLN A 170 -1.33 -25.79 -9.51
N LYS A 171 -1.73 -26.51 -8.45
CA LYS A 171 -3.06 -26.35 -7.85
C LYS A 171 -3.24 -24.95 -7.27
N GLU A 172 -2.22 -24.41 -6.61
CA GLU A 172 -2.24 -23.04 -6.09
C GLU A 172 -2.18 -21.98 -7.21
N ALA A 173 -1.46 -22.26 -8.30
CA ALA A 173 -1.45 -21.40 -9.48
C ALA A 173 -2.84 -21.31 -10.14
N LEU A 174 -3.56 -22.43 -10.21
CA LEU A 174 -4.93 -22.46 -10.72
C LEU A 174 -5.90 -21.70 -9.78
N LYS A 175 -5.77 -21.88 -8.46
CA LYS A 175 -6.55 -21.13 -7.47
C LYS A 175 -6.31 -19.63 -7.53
N TRP A 176 -5.09 -19.21 -7.88
CA TRP A 176 -4.78 -17.79 -8.03
C TRP A 176 -5.66 -17.13 -9.10
N GLY A 177 -5.86 -17.82 -10.23
CA GLY A 177 -6.69 -17.37 -11.35
C GLY A 177 -6.13 -16.12 -12.05
N ARG A 178 -6.90 -15.59 -13.00
CA ARG A 178 -6.67 -14.24 -13.54
C ARG A 178 -7.46 -13.25 -12.71
N LYS A 179 -6.80 -12.18 -12.26
CA LYS A 179 -7.46 -11.10 -11.52
C LYS A 179 -6.74 -9.78 -11.66
N THR A 180 -7.46 -8.73 -11.35
CA THR A 180 -6.94 -7.37 -11.32
C THR A 180 -6.41 -7.09 -9.92
N VAL A 181 -5.16 -6.65 -9.80
CA VAL A 181 -4.47 -6.41 -8.53
C VAL A 181 -3.70 -5.11 -8.54
N LYS A 182 -3.49 -4.52 -7.37
CA LYS A 182 -2.57 -3.39 -7.20
C LYS A 182 -1.13 -3.87 -7.09
N VAL A 183 -0.23 -3.14 -7.76
CA VAL A 183 1.21 -3.31 -7.67
C VAL A 183 1.85 -2.00 -7.26
N ARG A 184 2.78 -2.07 -6.32
CA ARG A 184 3.57 -0.94 -5.85
C ARG A 184 5.06 -1.21 -5.97
N ILE A 185 5.79 -0.35 -6.66
CA ILE A 185 7.26 -0.39 -6.72
C ILE A 185 7.81 0.13 -5.38
N LEU A 186 8.76 -0.60 -4.78
CA LEU A 186 9.28 -0.36 -3.43
C LEU A 186 10.63 0.35 -3.40
#